data_AF-A0A7W1PY51-F1
#
_entry.id   AF-A0A7W1PY51-F1
#
_cell.length_a   1.000
_cell.length_b   1.000
_cell.length_c   1.000
_cell.angle_alpha   90.00
_cell.angle_beta   90.00
_cell.angle_gamma   90.00
#
_symmetry.space_group_name_H-M   'P 1'
#
loop_
_entity.id
_entity.type
_entity.pdbx_description
1 polymer ?
#
loop_
_entity_poly.entity_id
_entity_poly.type
_entity_poly.pdbx_seq_one_letter_code
_entity_poly.pdbx_strand_id
1 'polypeptide(L)'
;MRPATSGTRIRSRLASVLEVVYLVFNEGYTATAGADWMRRDLCREALRLGRLLAHLAPTDAEVHGLVALMELQESRSAARTGPSGEPIALHEQRRERWDQLLIRRGVAALLRARQAGGPHGPYVLQAAIAVCHAQARTTEDTDWAQITALYEALARVMPSPVVQLNRAVAVAMASGPEAGLALADTLVTEPAFAGYHRLPTVRGDLLARLGRHDEAQQEFERAAELTLNLPERAILLDRAAAFARAAAPLAAPSRTTITLAGAARAFLSREDMNAATVRSYGQTLSRLRRDLGDDIAVSGVSAGQVAEVFTTAWGTAAAATWNRHRGAVRSFAAWIESQHGPLDDVVGDGASDVVGLAPADLAAEIGRRPEPRGRTRPMDRTQVEALCARTDLAVRERVLWLLLYESAASAGSALTLNVEDLDVAGMRGRVTGSGWVQWRSATAELLPHLVAGRRRGPLFLSDRRPGPGRPPAPADLCPETGRRRLSYERAEYLFKQATGHTLHQLRTPGNRRAVRAR
;
A
#
# COMPACT_ATOMS: atom_id res chain seq x y z
N MET A 1 -1.08 56.57 -16.26
CA MET A 1 -1.16 55.28 -15.55
C MET A 1 -2.47 55.25 -14.75
N ARG A 2 -3.57 54.70 -15.30
CA ARG A 2 -4.86 54.66 -14.59
C ARG A 2 -4.80 53.59 -13.48
N PRO A 3 -5.22 53.89 -12.24
CA PRO A 3 -5.21 52.89 -11.17
C PRO A 3 -6.18 51.76 -11.53
N ALA A 4 -5.72 50.52 -11.44
CA ALA A 4 -6.57 49.34 -11.62
C ALA A 4 -7.81 49.46 -10.72
N THR A 5 -9.00 49.29 -11.30
CA THR A 5 -10.28 49.32 -10.58
C THR A 5 -10.25 48.34 -9.40
N SER A 6 -10.90 48.67 -8.28
CA SER A 6 -10.87 47.89 -7.03
C SER A 6 -11.13 46.38 -7.25
N GLY A 7 -12.04 46.03 -8.17
CA GLY A 7 -12.33 44.64 -8.54
C GLY A 7 -11.18 43.89 -9.24
N THR A 8 -10.32 44.56 -10.02
CA THR A 8 -9.14 43.94 -10.64
C THR A 8 -8.03 43.68 -9.63
N ARG A 9 -7.88 44.57 -8.64
CA ARG A 9 -6.93 44.38 -7.53
C ARG A 9 -7.35 43.26 -6.57
N ILE A 10 -8.66 43.08 -6.35
CA ILE A 10 -9.19 41.96 -5.55
C ILE A 10 -8.97 40.63 -6.28
N ARG A 11 -9.25 40.56 -7.60
CA ARG A 11 -9.02 39.35 -8.40
C ARG A 11 -7.54 38.93 -8.48
N SER A 12 -6.62 39.88 -8.67
CA SER A 12 -5.19 39.54 -8.70
C SER A 12 -4.69 39.02 -7.36
N ARG A 13 -5.14 39.61 -6.24
CA ARG A 13 -4.83 39.12 -4.90
C ARG A 13 -5.41 37.74 -4.63
N LEU A 14 -6.63 37.47 -5.10
CA LEU A 14 -7.26 36.16 -4.95
C LEU A 14 -6.45 35.08 -5.70
N ALA A 15 -6.02 35.36 -6.94
CA ALA A 15 -5.18 34.42 -7.70
C ALA A 15 -3.88 34.04 -6.95
N SER A 16 -3.16 35.03 -6.39
CA SER A 16 -1.96 34.77 -5.58
C SER A 16 -2.28 33.99 -4.29
N VAL A 17 -3.42 34.26 -3.65
CA VAL A 17 -3.85 33.48 -2.46
C VAL A 17 -4.13 32.03 -2.83
N LEU A 18 -4.80 31.77 -3.96
CA LEU A 18 -5.04 30.41 -4.45
C LEU A 18 -3.74 29.66 -4.72
N GLU A 19 -2.75 30.32 -5.34
CA GLU A 19 -1.42 29.77 -5.57
C GLU A 19 -0.71 29.39 -4.28
N VAL A 20 -0.70 30.28 -3.27
CA VAL A 20 -0.09 30.00 -1.96
C VAL A 20 -0.80 28.82 -1.26
N VAL A 21 -2.13 28.78 -1.27
CA VAL A 21 -2.89 27.67 -0.68
C VAL A 21 -2.55 26.36 -1.39
N TYR A 22 -2.46 26.36 -2.72
CA TYR A 22 -2.11 25.16 -3.47
C TYR A 22 -0.65 24.74 -3.26
N LEU A 23 0.28 25.68 -3.11
CA LEU A 23 1.67 25.40 -2.76
C LEU A 23 1.78 24.69 -1.41
N VAL A 24 1.08 25.19 -0.38
CA VAL A 24 1.02 24.56 0.94
C VAL A 24 0.41 23.16 0.85
N PHE A 25 -0.64 22.99 0.04
CA PHE A 25 -1.22 21.67 -0.21
C PHE A 25 -0.21 20.71 -0.86
N ASN A 26 0.47 21.14 -1.92
CA ASN A 26 1.43 20.31 -2.65
C ASN A 26 2.61 19.86 -1.78
N GLU A 27 3.15 20.76 -0.95
CA GLU A 27 4.21 20.45 0.00
C GLU A 27 3.76 19.41 1.05
N GLY A 28 2.47 19.41 1.41
CA GLY A 28 1.88 18.36 2.23
C GLY A 28 1.65 17.05 1.47
N TYR A 29 1.26 17.13 0.20
CA TYR A 29 0.76 16.01 -0.60
C TYR A 29 1.87 15.16 -1.24
N THR A 30 3.01 15.78 -1.51
CA THR A 30 4.27 15.13 -1.92
C THR A 30 5.39 15.89 -1.23
N ALA A 31 5.82 15.42 -0.04
CA ALA A 31 6.84 16.12 0.73
C ALA A 31 8.13 16.25 -0.11
N THR A 32 8.60 17.48 -0.33
CA THR A 32 9.79 17.73 -1.16
C THR A 32 11.08 17.38 -0.42
N ALA A 33 11.03 17.27 0.93
CA ALA A 33 12.12 16.85 1.78
C ALA A 33 11.64 16.18 3.10
N GLY A 34 12.51 15.37 3.70
CA GLY A 34 12.24 14.68 4.97
C GLY A 34 11.93 13.18 4.81
N ALA A 35 11.75 12.48 5.93
CA ALA A 35 11.54 11.03 5.97
C ALA A 35 10.11 10.59 5.62
N ASP A 36 9.13 11.49 5.70
CA ASP A 36 7.72 11.19 5.45
C ASP A 36 7.31 11.56 4.03
N TRP A 37 6.66 10.64 3.32
CA TRP A 37 6.14 10.85 1.96
C TRP A 37 5.00 11.90 1.88
N MET A 38 4.26 12.09 2.97
CA MET A 38 3.14 13.03 3.06
C MET A 38 3.07 13.69 4.45
N ARG A 39 2.84 15.01 4.49
CA ARG A 39 2.53 15.76 5.71
C ARG A 39 1.04 16.08 5.75
N ARG A 40 0.26 15.15 6.31
CA ARG A 40 -1.21 15.22 6.29
C ARG A 40 -1.80 16.46 6.95
N ASP A 41 -1.12 17.03 7.94
CA ASP A 41 -1.61 18.22 8.63
C ASP A 41 -1.57 19.47 7.74
N LEU A 42 -0.55 19.61 6.87
CA LEU A 42 -0.51 20.68 5.87
C LEU A 42 -1.63 20.53 4.83
N CYS A 43 -1.89 19.30 4.37
CA CYS A 43 -3.01 19.02 3.44
C CYS A 43 -4.36 19.41 4.06
N ARG A 44 -4.57 19.07 5.33
CA ARG A 44 -5.81 19.40 6.07
C ARG A 44 -5.98 20.90 6.24
N GLU A 45 -4.92 21.62 6.56
CA GLU A 45 -4.99 23.07 6.74
C GLU A 45 -5.23 23.80 5.41
N ALA A 46 -4.56 23.41 4.32
CA ALA A 46 -4.82 23.96 3.00
C ALA A 46 -6.27 23.70 2.54
N LEU A 47 -6.81 22.50 2.80
CA LEU A 47 -8.22 22.19 2.55
C LEU A 47 -9.16 23.07 3.40
N ARG A 48 -8.82 23.33 4.67
CA ARG A 48 -9.59 24.22 5.54
C ARG A 48 -9.64 25.64 4.96
N LEU A 49 -8.49 26.18 4.59
CA LEU A 49 -8.36 27.50 3.98
C LEU A 49 -9.10 27.59 2.64
N GLY A 50 -8.94 26.60 1.76
CA GLY A 50 -9.65 26.55 0.49
C GLY A 50 -11.17 26.54 0.66
N ARG A 51 -11.71 25.75 1.59
CA ARG A 51 -13.16 25.72 1.89
C ARG A 51 -13.65 27.06 2.45
N LEU A 52 -12.86 27.73 3.28
CA LEU A 52 -13.17 29.06 3.79
C LEU A 52 -13.20 30.09 2.65
N LEU A 53 -12.23 30.05 1.74
CA LEU A 53 -12.23 30.90 0.54
C LEU A 53 -13.46 30.66 -0.33
N ALA A 54 -13.87 29.40 -0.53
CA ALA A 54 -15.07 29.08 -1.30
C ALA A 54 -16.36 29.61 -0.65
N HIS A 55 -16.37 29.81 0.67
CA HIS A 55 -17.48 30.46 1.36
C HIS A 55 -17.46 31.98 1.19
N LEU A 56 -16.27 32.60 1.19
CA LEU A 56 -16.10 34.05 1.03
C LEU A 56 -16.25 34.52 -0.42
N ALA A 57 -15.96 33.66 -1.40
CA ALA A 57 -16.04 33.94 -2.83
C ALA A 57 -16.92 32.89 -3.55
N PRO A 58 -18.23 32.83 -3.25
CA PRO A 58 -19.10 31.75 -3.71
C PRO A 58 -19.32 31.74 -5.24
N THR A 59 -19.11 32.87 -5.90
CA THR A 59 -19.29 33.05 -7.36
C THR A 59 -17.98 32.93 -8.14
N ASP A 60 -16.85 32.60 -7.49
CA ASP A 60 -15.57 32.47 -8.18
C ASP A 60 -15.29 31.01 -8.57
N ALA A 61 -15.20 30.74 -9.87
CA ALA A 61 -15.04 29.40 -10.39
C ALA A 61 -13.69 28.76 -10.00
N GLU A 62 -12.60 29.53 -9.97
CA GLU A 62 -11.26 29.02 -9.68
C GLU A 62 -11.09 28.67 -8.20
N VAL A 63 -11.78 29.38 -7.30
CA VAL A 63 -11.82 29.02 -5.87
C VAL A 63 -12.46 27.64 -5.69
N HIS A 64 -13.62 27.41 -6.32
CA HIS A 64 -14.27 26.09 -6.29
C HIS A 64 -13.45 25.02 -7.03
N GLY A 65 -12.77 25.38 -8.12
CA GLY A 65 -11.83 24.53 -8.85
C GLY A 65 -10.68 24.05 -7.97
N LEU A 66 -10.05 24.96 -7.22
CA LEU A 66 -8.94 24.61 -6.32
C LEU A 66 -9.41 23.69 -5.19
N VAL A 67 -10.56 23.99 -4.57
CA VAL A 67 -11.15 23.09 -3.56
C VAL A 67 -11.43 21.72 -4.16
N ALA A 68 -12.01 21.67 -5.36
CA ALA A 68 -12.29 20.41 -6.04
C ALA A 68 -11.01 19.58 -6.24
N LEU A 69 -9.95 20.21 -6.76
CA LEU A 69 -8.66 19.58 -6.99
C LEU A 69 -8.06 19.01 -5.71
N MET A 70 -7.98 19.80 -4.64
CA MET A 70 -7.41 19.36 -3.36
C MET A 70 -8.21 18.23 -2.72
N GLU A 71 -9.55 18.27 -2.76
CA GLU A 71 -10.41 17.20 -2.24
C GLU A 71 -10.18 15.89 -3.00
N LEU A 72 -10.08 15.94 -4.32
CA LEU A 72 -9.84 14.78 -5.17
C LEU A 72 -8.43 14.22 -4.97
N GLN A 73 -7.42 15.07 -4.81
CA GLN A 73 -6.06 14.66 -4.49
C GLN A 73 -6.00 14.00 -3.11
N GLU A 74 -6.52 14.64 -2.06
CA GLU A 74 -6.51 14.10 -0.69
C GLU A 74 -7.37 12.83 -0.56
N SER A 75 -8.38 12.64 -1.40
CA SER A 75 -9.16 11.40 -1.43
C SER A 75 -8.29 10.15 -1.58
N ARG A 76 -7.12 10.31 -2.20
CA ARG A 76 -6.17 9.22 -2.48
C ARG A 76 -5.13 9.02 -1.37
N SER A 77 -5.09 9.85 -0.34
CA SER A 77 -3.99 9.86 0.64
C SER A 77 -3.73 8.48 1.26
N ALA A 78 -4.79 7.74 1.58
CA ALA A 78 -4.69 6.38 2.12
C ALA A 78 -4.22 5.32 1.10
N ALA A 79 -4.19 5.62 -0.20
CA ALA A 79 -3.80 4.71 -1.28
C ALA A 79 -2.43 5.04 -1.90
N ARG A 80 -1.85 6.19 -1.54
CA ARG A 80 -0.58 6.69 -2.10
C ARG A 80 0.66 6.05 -1.50
N THR A 81 0.53 5.44 -0.32
CA THR A 81 1.63 4.75 0.35
C THR A 81 1.29 3.29 0.62
N GLY A 82 2.29 2.44 0.41
CA GLY A 82 2.22 1.04 0.79
C GLY A 82 2.48 0.83 2.28
N PRO A 83 2.34 -0.41 2.78
CA PRO A 83 2.49 -0.73 4.19
C PRO A 83 3.87 -0.37 4.79
N SER A 84 4.88 -0.14 3.96
CA SER A 84 6.23 0.24 4.37
C SER A 84 6.54 1.73 4.14
N GLY A 85 5.54 2.54 3.74
CA GLY A 85 5.69 3.96 3.45
C GLY A 85 6.16 4.27 2.03
N GLU A 86 6.34 3.25 1.18
CA GLU A 86 6.75 3.40 -0.22
C GLU A 86 5.67 4.08 -1.07
N PRO A 87 6.03 4.94 -2.05
CA PRO A 87 5.08 5.55 -2.95
C PRO A 87 4.45 4.50 -3.89
N ILE A 88 3.15 4.60 -4.12
CA ILE A 88 2.41 3.76 -5.07
C ILE A 88 2.01 4.62 -6.28
N ALA A 89 2.39 4.18 -7.49
CA ALA A 89 2.06 4.88 -8.73
C ALA A 89 0.55 4.95 -8.93
N LEU A 90 0.04 6.05 -9.52
CA LEU A 90 -1.41 6.31 -9.60
C LEU A 90 -2.21 5.13 -10.19
N HIS A 91 -1.68 4.45 -11.20
CA HIS A 91 -2.34 3.31 -11.86
C HIS A 91 -2.35 2.03 -11.01
N GLU A 92 -1.45 1.92 -10.03
CA GLU A 92 -1.34 0.80 -9.08
C GLU A 92 -2.12 1.07 -7.78
N GLN A 93 -2.56 2.32 -7.57
CA GLN A 93 -3.32 2.69 -6.37
C GLN A 93 -4.66 1.97 -6.36
N ARG A 94 -4.92 1.27 -5.26
CA ARG A 94 -6.21 0.63 -4.98
C ARG A 94 -7.30 1.67 -4.82
N ARG A 95 -8.12 1.86 -5.86
CA ARG A 95 -9.21 2.86 -5.91
C ARG A 95 -10.27 2.64 -4.84
N GLU A 96 -10.43 1.40 -4.37
CA GLU A 96 -11.29 1.06 -3.23
C GLU A 96 -10.85 1.69 -1.90
N ARG A 97 -9.58 2.11 -1.80
CA ARG A 97 -9.04 2.84 -0.63
C ARG A 97 -9.23 4.36 -0.76
N TRP A 98 -9.76 4.85 -1.87
CA TRP A 98 -9.99 6.28 -2.07
C TRP A 98 -11.22 6.73 -1.28
N ASP A 99 -11.09 7.86 -0.59
CA ASP A 99 -12.14 8.41 0.26
C ASP A 99 -13.30 8.94 -0.59
N GLN A 100 -14.39 8.16 -0.58
CA GLN A 100 -15.61 8.45 -1.34
C GLN A 100 -16.35 9.70 -0.86
N LEU A 101 -16.12 10.17 0.36
CA LEU A 101 -16.68 11.43 0.82
C LEU A 101 -15.93 12.61 0.19
N LEU A 102 -14.60 12.55 0.18
CA LEU A 102 -13.78 13.60 -0.45
C LEU A 102 -13.99 13.64 -1.96
N ILE A 103 -14.13 12.50 -2.64
CA ILE A 103 -14.50 12.45 -4.07
C ILE A 103 -15.84 13.16 -4.31
N ARG A 104 -16.88 12.85 -3.53
CA ARG A 104 -18.20 13.50 -3.68
C ARG A 104 -18.14 15.00 -3.43
N ARG A 105 -17.35 15.45 -2.44
CA ARG A 105 -17.14 16.87 -2.17
C ARG A 105 -16.41 17.57 -3.30
N GLY A 106 -15.37 16.94 -3.84
CA GLY A 106 -14.61 17.46 -4.98
C GLY A 106 -15.46 17.61 -6.23
N VAL A 107 -16.25 16.57 -6.58
CA VAL A 107 -17.20 16.63 -7.69
C VAL A 107 -18.25 17.73 -7.48
N ALA A 108 -18.81 17.85 -6.27
CA ALA A 108 -19.76 18.91 -5.96
C ALA A 108 -19.16 20.32 -6.05
N ALA A 109 -17.89 20.49 -5.66
CA ALA A 109 -17.16 21.75 -5.84
C ALA A 109 -16.95 22.08 -7.32
N LEU A 110 -16.56 21.10 -8.13
CA LEU A 110 -16.41 21.31 -9.58
C LEU A 110 -17.75 21.69 -10.24
N LEU A 111 -18.87 21.11 -9.80
CA LEU A 111 -20.20 21.50 -10.28
C LEU A 111 -20.54 22.95 -9.91
N ARG A 112 -20.17 23.41 -8.71
CA ARG A 112 -20.31 24.83 -8.33
C ARG A 112 -19.43 25.74 -9.18
N ALA A 113 -18.20 25.34 -9.47
CA ALA A 113 -17.32 26.09 -10.38
C ALA A 113 -17.97 26.25 -11.76
N ARG A 114 -18.61 25.19 -12.28
CA ARG A 114 -19.34 25.23 -13.55
C ARG A 114 -20.57 26.15 -13.49
N GLN A 115 -21.29 26.15 -12.37
CA GLN A 115 -22.47 27.02 -12.16
C GLN A 115 -22.08 28.50 -12.05
N ALA A 116 -20.93 28.81 -11.47
CA ALA A 116 -20.40 30.18 -11.40
C ALA A 116 -20.14 30.77 -12.81
N GLY A 117 -19.92 29.92 -13.81
CA GLY A 117 -19.73 30.32 -15.21
C GLY A 117 -18.37 30.98 -15.48
N GLY A 118 -18.21 31.53 -16.69
CA GLY A 118 -16.97 32.13 -17.15
C GLY A 118 -15.95 31.14 -17.73
N PRO A 119 -14.78 31.64 -18.18
CA PRO A 119 -13.73 30.78 -18.74
C PRO A 119 -13.14 29.87 -17.67
N HIS A 120 -12.86 28.62 -18.04
CA HIS A 120 -12.22 27.66 -17.15
C HIS A 120 -10.73 28.00 -16.99
N GLY A 121 -10.33 28.35 -15.76
CA GLY A 121 -8.95 28.59 -15.41
C GLY A 121 -8.20 27.30 -15.07
N PRO A 122 -6.92 27.42 -14.66
CA PRO A 122 -6.06 26.27 -14.40
C PRO A 122 -6.62 25.29 -13.37
N TYR A 123 -7.19 25.78 -12.27
CA TYR A 123 -7.65 24.90 -11.18
C TYR A 123 -8.92 24.15 -11.56
N VAL A 124 -9.85 24.78 -12.29
CA VAL A 124 -11.03 24.09 -12.81
C VAL A 124 -10.64 22.98 -13.79
N LEU A 125 -9.70 23.24 -14.69
CA LEU A 125 -9.22 22.25 -15.66
C LEU A 125 -8.47 21.09 -14.99
N GLN A 126 -7.59 21.38 -14.04
CA GLN A 126 -6.90 20.36 -13.25
C GLN A 126 -7.87 19.52 -12.41
N ALA A 127 -8.89 20.16 -11.81
CA ALA A 127 -9.94 19.45 -11.09
C ALA A 127 -10.75 18.53 -12.02
N ALA A 128 -11.08 18.98 -13.23
CA ALA A 128 -11.76 18.14 -14.22
C ALA A 128 -10.94 16.89 -14.58
N ILE A 129 -9.62 17.04 -14.78
CA ILE A 129 -8.71 15.91 -14.99
C ILE A 129 -8.73 14.95 -13.79
N ALA A 130 -8.68 15.49 -12.58
CA ALA A 130 -8.75 14.69 -11.35
C ALA A 130 -10.11 13.96 -11.20
N VAL A 131 -11.21 14.55 -11.66
CA VAL A 131 -12.54 13.90 -11.68
C VAL A 131 -12.57 12.72 -12.64
N CYS A 132 -11.98 12.83 -13.85
CA CYS A 132 -11.89 11.71 -14.80
C CYS A 132 -11.22 10.49 -14.14
N HIS A 133 -10.13 10.72 -13.39
CA HIS A 133 -9.51 9.67 -12.60
C HIS A 133 -10.42 9.16 -11.47
N ALA A 134 -11.06 10.05 -10.71
CA ALA A 134 -11.88 9.65 -9.56
C ALA A 134 -13.17 8.91 -9.91
N GLN A 135 -13.72 9.12 -11.11
CA GLN A 135 -14.96 8.47 -11.56
C GLN A 135 -14.72 7.06 -12.11
N ALA A 136 -13.55 6.80 -12.68
CA ALA A 136 -13.23 5.49 -13.22
C ALA A 136 -13.08 4.44 -12.09
N ARG A 137 -13.71 3.28 -12.27
CA ARG A 137 -13.73 2.21 -11.25
C ARG A 137 -12.44 1.40 -11.23
N THR A 138 -11.84 1.24 -12.40
CA THR A 138 -10.53 0.62 -12.64
C THR A 138 -9.60 1.59 -13.33
N THR A 139 -8.32 1.24 -13.47
CA THR A 139 -7.37 2.06 -14.22
C THR A 139 -7.73 2.09 -15.71
N GLU A 140 -8.17 0.95 -16.22
CA GLU A 140 -8.55 0.70 -17.61
C GLU A 140 -9.81 1.49 -18.00
N ASP A 141 -10.74 1.73 -17.06
CA ASP A 141 -11.95 2.54 -17.27
C ASP A 141 -11.66 4.06 -17.36
N THR A 142 -10.40 4.50 -17.21
CA THR A 142 -10.08 5.93 -17.21
C THR A 142 -10.27 6.51 -18.61
N ASP A 143 -11.06 7.58 -18.72
CA ASP A 143 -11.29 8.28 -20.00
C ASP A 143 -10.07 9.14 -20.38
N TRP A 144 -9.08 8.48 -21.00
CA TRP A 144 -7.84 9.11 -21.43
C TRP A 144 -8.04 10.09 -22.59
N ALA A 145 -9.06 9.89 -23.42
CA ALA A 145 -9.42 10.81 -24.50
C ALA A 145 -9.89 12.15 -23.91
N GLN A 146 -10.78 12.11 -22.92
CA GLN A 146 -11.22 13.30 -22.19
C GLN A 146 -10.05 13.98 -21.45
N ILE A 147 -9.19 13.20 -20.77
CA ILE A 147 -8.01 13.75 -20.07
C ILE A 147 -7.08 14.46 -21.05
N THR A 148 -6.87 13.90 -22.25
CA THR A 148 -6.05 14.51 -23.30
C THR A 148 -6.61 15.86 -23.74
N ALA A 149 -7.91 15.93 -24.03
CA ALA A 149 -8.58 17.18 -24.39
C ALA A 149 -8.52 18.24 -23.27
N LEU A 150 -8.60 17.81 -22.01
CA LEU A 150 -8.46 18.68 -20.85
C LEU A 150 -7.03 19.21 -20.69
N TYR A 151 -6.01 18.38 -20.93
CA TYR A 151 -4.62 18.83 -20.92
C TYR A 151 -4.32 19.79 -22.08
N GLU A 152 -4.94 19.61 -23.25
CA GLU A 152 -4.85 20.58 -24.35
C GLU A 152 -5.46 21.94 -23.98
N ALA A 153 -6.62 21.94 -23.32
CA ALA A 153 -7.21 23.15 -22.79
C ALA A 153 -6.31 23.80 -21.72
N LEU A 154 -5.75 23.00 -20.80
CA LEU A 154 -4.88 23.46 -19.73
C LEU A 154 -3.59 24.07 -20.29
N ALA A 155 -2.98 23.47 -21.31
CA ALA A 155 -1.77 23.99 -21.93
C ALA A 155 -1.96 25.36 -22.59
N ARG A 156 -3.19 25.68 -23.06
CA ARG A 156 -3.52 27.01 -23.59
C ARG A 156 -3.63 28.08 -22.50
N VAL A 157 -4.15 27.71 -21.34
CA VAL A 157 -4.37 28.64 -20.21
C VAL A 157 -3.12 28.76 -19.33
N MET A 158 -2.33 27.70 -19.25
CA MET A 158 -1.10 27.58 -18.47
C MET A 158 -0.02 26.91 -19.33
N PRO A 159 0.67 27.66 -20.22
CA PRO A 159 1.72 27.14 -21.08
C PRO A 159 2.97 26.85 -20.25
N SER A 160 3.02 25.66 -19.67
CA SER A 160 4.13 25.17 -18.84
C SER A 160 4.70 23.89 -19.44
N PRO A 161 6.04 23.73 -19.50
CA PRO A 161 6.66 22.48 -19.93
C PRO A 161 6.16 21.27 -19.14
N VAL A 162 5.91 21.42 -17.83
CA VAL A 162 5.36 20.36 -16.98
C VAL A 162 3.95 19.95 -17.40
N VAL A 163 3.11 20.90 -17.82
CA VAL A 163 1.77 20.61 -18.36
C VAL A 163 1.88 19.85 -19.68
N GLN A 164 2.83 20.23 -20.54
CA GLN A 164 3.07 19.52 -21.81
C GLN A 164 3.60 18.10 -21.59
N LEU A 165 4.47 17.88 -20.61
CA LEU A 165 4.93 16.54 -20.24
C LEU A 165 3.78 15.67 -19.74
N ASN A 166 2.91 16.22 -18.89
CA ASN A 166 1.71 15.49 -18.44
C ASN A 166 0.74 15.20 -19.59
N ARG A 167 0.61 16.12 -20.57
CA ARG A 167 -0.14 15.90 -21.80
C ARG A 167 0.44 14.74 -22.61
N ALA A 168 1.76 14.65 -22.75
CA ALA A 168 2.43 13.55 -23.44
C ALA A 168 2.05 12.18 -22.83
N VAL A 169 1.98 12.09 -21.49
CA VAL A 169 1.50 10.89 -20.80
C VAL A 169 0.03 10.59 -21.10
N ALA A 170 -0.84 11.61 -21.10
CA ALA A 170 -2.26 11.42 -21.44
C ALA A 170 -2.45 10.90 -22.88
N VAL A 171 -1.71 11.47 -23.84
CA VAL A 171 -1.71 11.03 -25.24
C VAL A 171 -1.17 9.62 -25.37
N ALA A 172 -0.12 9.25 -24.62
CA ALA A 172 0.40 7.89 -24.60
C ALA A 172 -0.67 6.86 -24.22
N MET A 173 -1.49 7.20 -23.23
CA MET A 173 -2.53 6.32 -22.72
C MET A 173 -3.77 6.27 -23.62
N ALA A 174 -4.07 7.34 -24.36
CA ALA A 174 -5.20 7.41 -25.28
C ALA A 174 -4.89 6.82 -26.67
N SER A 175 -3.71 7.12 -27.19
CA SER A 175 -3.34 6.90 -28.60
C SER A 175 -2.11 6.00 -28.79
N GLY A 176 -1.54 5.48 -27.70
CA GLY A 176 -0.41 4.57 -27.72
C GLY A 176 0.93 5.23 -27.36
N PRO A 177 1.89 4.44 -26.83
CA PRO A 177 3.15 4.95 -26.29
C PRO A 177 4.02 5.71 -27.31
N GLU A 178 3.93 5.39 -28.61
CA GLU A 178 4.63 6.08 -29.69
C GLU A 178 4.22 7.55 -29.78
N ALA A 179 2.90 7.82 -29.75
CA ALA A 179 2.36 9.17 -29.87
C ALA A 179 2.75 10.04 -28.66
N GLY A 180 2.75 9.44 -27.47
CA GLY A 180 3.20 10.12 -26.27
C GLY A 180 4.71 10.38 -26.27
N LEU A 181 5.51 9.42 -26.75
CA LEU A 181 6.97 9.57 -26.81
C LEU A 181 7.35 10.69 -27.78
N ALA A 182 6.70 10.76 -28.95
CA ALA A 182 6.92 11.85 -29.90
C ALA A 182 6.70 13.24 -29.28
N LEU A 183 5.68 13.39 -28.42
CA LEU A 183 5.45 14.64 -27.68
C LEU A 183 6.47 14.87 -26.56
N ALA A 184 6.92 13.82 -25.87
CA ALA A 184 7.97 13.93 -24.87
C ALA A 184 9.33 14.29 -25.49
N ASP A 185 9.60 13.80 -26.70
CA ASP A 185 10.83 14.08 -27.47
C ASP A 185 10.96 15.58 -27.81
N THR A 186 9.85 16.27 -28.11
CA THR A 186 9.89 17.72 -28.35
C THR A 186 10.29 18.53 -27.12
N LEU A 187 10.22 17.93 -25.92
CA LEU A 187 10.55 18.59 -24.65
C LEU A 187 12.00 18.39 -24.22
N VAL A 188 12.79 17.56 -24.92
CA VAL A 188 14.20 17.28 -24.57
C VAL A 188 15.06 18.53 -24.64
N THR A 189 14.78 19.41 -25.60
CA THR A 189 15.52 20.65 -25.82
C THR A 189 15.06 21.80 -24.93
N GLU A 190 14.01 21.60 -24.11
CA GLU A 190 13.49 22.64 -23.22
C GLU A 190 14.44 22.87 -22.03
N PRO A 191 14.99 24.08 -21.86
CA PRO A 191 15.94 24.37 -20.77
C PRO A 191 15.37 24.09 -19.38
N ALA A 192 14.05 24.23 -19.21
CA ALA A 192 13.34 23.96 -17.96
C ALA A 192 13.47 22.50 -17.48
N PHE A 193 13.85 21.57 -18.37
CA PHE A 193 14.02 20.15 -18.05
C PHE A 193 15.46 19.68 -17.92
N ALA A 194 16.46 20.56 -18.10
CA ALA A 194 17.87 20.20 -18.01
C ALA A 194 18.27 19.52 -16.68
N GLY A 195 17.57 19.83 -15.58
CA GLY A 195 17.75 19.22 -14.26
C GLY A 195 16.51 18.51 -13.70
N TYR A 196 15.54 18.14 -14.55
CA TYR A 196 14.25 17.62 -14.09
C TYR A 196 14.09 16.13 -14.43
N HIS A 197 14.22 15.27 -13.42
CA HIS A 197 14.22 13.81 -13.59
C HIS A 197 12.93 13.22 -14.18
N ARG A 198 11.80 13.94 -14.13
CA ARG A 198 10.51 13.40 -14.59
C ARG A 198 10.42 13.25 -16.10
N LEU A 199 11.12 14.08 -16.88
CA LEU A 199 11.15 13.93 -18.34
C LEU A 199 11.82 12.61 -18.75
N PRO A 200 13.06 12.31 -18.32
CA PRO A 200 13.68 11.01 -18.61
C PRO A 200 12.90 9.84 -17.98
N THR A 201 12.28 10.02 -16.82
CA THR A 201 11.38 8.98 -16.25
C THR A 201 10.22 8.64 -17.20
N VAL A 202 9.51 9.65 -17.72
CA VAL A 202 8.38 9.43 -18.64
C VAL A 202 8.86 8.81 -19.95
N ARG A 203 9.99 9.27 -20.50
CA ARG A 203 10.58 8.68 -21.71
C ARG A 203 10.92 7.21 -21.50
N GLY A 204 11.59 6.88 -20.40
CA GLY A 204 11.91 5.49 -20.02
C GLY A 204 10.66 4.59 -19.94
N ASP A 205 9.58 5.08 -19.33
CA ASP A 205 8.30 4.35 -19.27
C ASP A 205 7.73 4.03 -20.65
N LEU A 206 7.74 5.02 -21.54
CA LEU A 206 7.19 4.89 -22.89
C LEU A 206 8.05 3.99 -23.76
N LEU A 207 9.37 4.16 -23.72
CA LEU A 207 10.34 3.30 -24.41
C LEU A 207 10.24 1.84 -23.95
N ALA A 208 10.08 1.59 -22.65
CA ALA A 208 9.87 0.25 -22.11
C ALA A 208 8.60 -0.40 -22.66
N ARG A 209 7.49 0.35 -22.77
CA ARG A 209 6.23 -0.15 -23.34
C ARG A 209 6.32 -0.44 -24.84
N LEU A 210 7.25 0.22 -25.54
CA LEU A 210 7.58 -0.01 -26.95
C LEU A 210 8.56 -1.18 -27.15
N GLY A 211 9.05 -1.82 -26.09
CA GLY A 211 10.09 -2.84 -26.17
C GLY A 211 11.49 -2.30 -26.46
N ARG A 212 11.68 -0.97 -26.46
CA ARG A 212 12.98 -0.29 -26.68
C ARG A 212 13.79 -0.26 -25.38
N HIS A 213 14.15 -1.44 -24.91
CA HIS A 213 14.69 -1.67 -23.56
C HIS A 213 16.02 -0.97 -23.29
N ASP A 214 16.94 -0.93 -24.26
CA ASP A 214 18.25 -0.28 -24.11
C ASP A 214 18.11 1.23 -23.91
N GLU A 215 17.24 1.86 -24.70
CA GLU A 215 16.94 3.29 -24.56
C GLU A 215 16.16 3.57 -23.27
N ALA A 216 15.23 2.69 -22.90
CA ALA A 216 14.52 2.80 -21.63
C ALA A 216 15.47 2.75 -20.43
N GLN A 217 16.45 1.84 -20.46
CA GLN A 217 17.48 1.72 -19.42
C GLN A 217 18.25 3.04 -19.28
N GLN A 218 18.77 3.60 -20.39
CA GLN A 218 19.54 4.85 -20.38
C GLN A 218 18.72 6.02 -19.80
N GLU A 219 17.44 6.12 -20.15
CA GLU A 219 16.56 7.15 -19.62
C GLU A 219 16.28 6.97 -18.11
N PHE A 220 16.11 5.74 -17.63
CA PHE A 220 15.97 5.50 -16.18
C PHE A 220 17.26 5.79 -15.40
N GLU A 221 18.43 5.47 -15.95
CA GLU A 221 19.73 5.83 -15.37
C GLU A 221 19.90 7.36 -15.30
N ARG A 222 19.61 8.07 -16.40
CA ARG A 222 19.61 9.53 -16.45
C ARG A 222 18.64 10.14 -15.44
N ALA A 223 17.43 9.57 -15.31
CA ALA A 223 16.48 10.02 -14.30
C ALA A 223 17.00 9.83 -12.87
N ALA A 224 17.70 8.71 -12.61
CA ALA A 224 18.30 8.41 -11.32
C ALA A 224 19.48 9.35 -10.98
N GLU A 225 20.20 9.85 -11.97
CA GLU A 225 21.25 10.88 -11.77
C GLU A 225 20.67 12.25 -11.40
N LEU A 226 19.50 12.59 -11.93
CA LEU A 226 18.88 13.90 -11.76
C LEU A 226 18.03 14.05 -10.48
N THR A 227 17.58 12.95 -9.86
CA THR A 227 16.78 13.03 -8.62
C THR A 227 17.66 13.08 -7.37
N LEU A 228 17.34 14.03 -6.48
CA LEU A 228 17.95 14.14 -5.15
C LEU A 228 17.24 13.27 -4.10
N ASN A 229 16.13 12.63 -4.47
CA ASN A 229 15.33 11.78 -3.58
C ASN A 229 15.86 10.34 -3.61
N LEU A 230 16.53 9.90 -2.53
CA LEU A 230 17.18 8.59 -2.47
C LEU A 230 16.22 7.39 -2.69
N PRO A 231 15.01 7.34 -2.10
CA PRO A 231 14.00 6.34 -2.45
C PRO A 231 13.61 6.33 -3.93
N GLU A 232 13.39 7.49 -4.53
CA GLU A 232 13.02 7.61 -5.95
C GLU A 232 14.18 7.16 -6.86
N ARG A 233 15.41 7.55 -6.53
CA ARG A 233 16.63 7.11 -7.20
C ARG A 233 16.75 5.58 -7.23
N ALA A 234 16.52 4.93 -6.09
CA ALA A 234 16.58 3.47 -5.99
C ALA A 234 15.53 2.79 -6.89
N ILE A 235 14.31 3.32 -6.94
CA ILE A 235 13.25 2.80 -7.83
C ILE A 235 13.66 2.94 -9.30
N LEU A 236 14.23 4.08 -9.69
CA LEU A 236 14.67 4.32 -11.07
C LEU A 236 15.82 3.38 -11.47
N LEU A 237 16.79 3.15 -10.59
CA LEU A 237 17.87 2.18 -10.82
C LEU A 237 17.37 0.74 -10.87
N ASP A 238 16.45 0.35 -9.97
CA ASP A 238 15.82 -0.98 -9.99
C ASP A 238 15.10 -1.22 -11.34
N ARG A 239 14.50 -0.18 -11.91
CA ARG A 239 13.85 -0.23 -13.23
C ARG A 239 14.84 -0.28 -14.38
N ALA A 240 15.94 0.47 -14.34
CA ALA A 240 17.03 0.36 -15.32
C ALA A 240 17.61 -1.06 -15.35
N ALA A 241 17.93 -1.62 -14.18
CA ALA A 241 18.48 -2.96 -14.03
C ALA A 241 17.53 -4.07 -14.52
N ALA A 242 16.21 -3.83 -14.50
CA ALA A 242 15.24 -4.79 -15.02
C ALA A 242 15.42 -5.06 -16.53
N PHE A 243 15.92 -4.07 -17.28
CA PHE A 243 16.14 -4.15 -18.74
C PHE A 243 17.55 -4.60 -19.11
N ALA A 244 18.55 -4.33 -18.27
CA ALA A 244 19.92 -4.82 -18.46
C ALA A 244 20.03 -6.37 -18.53
N ARG A 245 19.10 -7.09 -17.86
CA ARG A 245 19.06 -8.56 -17.84
C ARG A 245 18.61 -9.21 -19.15
N ALA A 246 18.11 -8.44 -20.13
CA ALA A 246 17.67 -8.97 -21.42
C ALA A 246 18.77 -8.93 -22.50
N ALA A 247 19.87 -8.20 -22.28
CA ALA A 247 20.89 -7.90 -23.30
C ALA A 247 22.24 -8.61 -23.12
N ALA A 248 22.44 -9.39 -22.05
CA ALA A 248 23.70 -10.11 -21.85
C ALA A 248 23.67 -11.50 -22.55
N PRO A 249 24.59 -11.79 -23.49
CA PRO A 249 24.84 -13.17 -23.89
C PRO A 249 25.31 -13.96 -22.67
N LEU A 250 24.73 -15.14 -22.46
CA LEU A 250 25.18 -16.12 -21.47
C LEU A 250 26.66 -16.45 -21.69
N ALA A 251 27.55 -15.78 -20.96
CA ALA A 251 28.89 -16.28 -20.74
C ALA A 251 28.79 -17.59 -19.94
N ALA A 252 29.51 -18.62 -20.41
CA ALA A 252 29.45 -19.98 -19.89
C ALA A 252 29.62 -20.06 -18.36
N PRO A 253 28.92 -20.98 -17.68
CA PRO A 253 28.90 -21.02 -16.22
C PRO A 253 30.23 -21.53 -15.67
N SER A 254 30.97 -20.65 -15.01
CA SER A 254 32.09 -21.04 -14.14
C SER A 254 31.56 -21.24 -12.73
N ARG A 255 31.53 -22.51 -12.28
CA ARG A 255 31.44 -23.01 -10.88
C ARG A 255 30.34 -22.42 -9.97
N THR A 256 29.42 -23.30 -9.57
CA THR A 256 28.19 -23.11 -8.79
C THR A 256 28.39 -22.37 -7.46
N THR A 257 28.50 -21.04 -7.51
CA THR A 257 28.43 -20.19 -6.32
C THR A 257 26.98 -19.77 -6.14
N ILE A 258 26.34 -20.17 -5.03
CA ILE A 258 24.98 -19.74 -4.73
C ILE A 258 25.02 -18.26 -4.37
N THR A 259 24.41 -17.42 -5.21
CA THR A 259 24.30 -15.98 -4.95
C THR A 259 23.22 -15.69 -3.91
N LEU A 260 23.33 -14.55 -3.23
CA LEU A 260 22.35 -14.10 -2.24
C LEU A 260 20.95 -14.00 -2.85
N ALA A 261 20.83 -13.53 -4.08
CA ALA A 261 19.56 -13.48 -4.81
C ALA A 261 18.99 -14.89 -5.09
N GLY A 262 19.84 -15.83 -5.49
CA GLY A 262 19.45 -17.22 -5.75
C GLY A 262 18.95 -17.90 -4.47
N ALA A 263 19.72 -17.82 -3.38
CA ALA A 263 19.35 -18.38 -2.09
C ALA A 263 18.07 -17.76 -1.53
N ALA A 264 17.92 -16.43 -1.59
CA ALA A 264 16.72 -15.75 -1.10
C ALA A 264 15.46 -16.18 -1.88
N ARG A 265 15.57 -16.36 -3.20
CA ARG A 265 14.46 -16.84 -4.04
C ARG A 265 14.05 -18.25 -3.66
N ALA A 266 15.01 -19.16 -3.55
CA ALA A 266 14.77 -20.55 -3.17
C ALA A 266 14.18 -20.69 -1.76
N PHE A 267 14.62 -19.87 -0.82
CA PHE A 267 14.06 -19.83 0.53
C PHE A 267 12.60 -19.36 0.53
N LEU A 268 12.28 -18.31 -0.23
CA LEU A 268 10.92 -17.74 -0.26
C LEU A 268 9.93 -18.57 -1.08
N SER A 269 10.40 -19.48 -1.93
CA SER A 269 9.56 -20.36 -2.74
C SER A 269 9.17 -21.68 -2.05
N ARG A 270 9.52 -21.87 -0.78
CA ARG A 270 9.18 -23.10 -0.05
C ARG A 270 7.68 -23.26 0.15
N GLU A 271 7.19 -24.48 -0.06
CA GLU A 271 5.76 -24.83 0.05
C GLU A 271 5.22 -24.76 1.48
N ASP A 272 6.08 -24.87 2.49
CA ASP A 272 5.71 -24.86 3.90
C ASP A 272 5.53 -23.43 4.48
N MET A 273 5.73 -22.39 3.66
CA MET A 273 5.59 -21.00 4.09
C MET A 273 4.24 -20.40 3.70
N ASN A 274 3.53 -19.84 4.68
CA ASN A 274 2.32 -19.07 4.39
C ASN A 274 2.66 -17.74 3.69
N ALA A 275 1.72 -17.22 2.89
CA ALA A 275 1.91 -16.01 2.10
C ALA A 275 2.23 -14.75 2.94
N ALA A 276 1.82 -14.67 4.21
CA ALA A 276 2.17 -13.55 5.08
C ALA A 276 3.63 -13.63 5.54
N THR A 277 4.14 -14.82 5.84
CA THR A 277 5.53 -15.07 6.16
C THR A 277 6.43 -14.79 4.95
N VAL A 278 6.06 -15.27 3.75
CA VAL A 278 6.80 -14.98 2.51
C VAL A 278 6.93 -13.47 2.28
N ARG A 279 5.84 -12.71 2.44
CA ARG A 279 5.88 -11.24 2.35
C ARG A 279 6.80 -10.62 3.40
N SER A 280 6.67 -11.06 4.65
CA SER A 280 7.47 -10.51 5.76
C SER A 280 8.96 -10.83 5.63
N TYR A 281 9.33 -12.04 5.21
CA TYR A 281 10.72 -12.45 5.03
C TYR A 281 11.30 -11.85 3.76
N GLY A 282 10.51 -11.78 2.69
CA GLY A 282 10.87 -11.11 1.44
C GLY A 282 11.28 -9.66 1.65
N GLN A 283 10.59 -8.92 2.54
CA GLN A 283 10.99 -7.55 2.88
C GLN A 283 12.43 -7.45 3.42
N THR A 284 12.80 -8.36 4.34
CA THR A 284 14.14 -8.39 4.93
C THR A 284 15.20 -8.78 3.90
N LEU A 285 14.93 -9.84 3.13
CA LEU A 285 15.89 -10.38 2.17
C LEU A 285 16.09 -9.47 0.96
N SER A 286 15.05 -8.80 0.48
CA SER A 286 15.18 -7.77 -0.55
C SER A 286 16.05 -6.60 -0.09
N ARG A 287 16.00 -6.24 1.20
CA ARG A 287 16.85 -5.19 1.74
C ARG A 287 18.32 -5.61 1.82
N LEU A 288 18.59 -6.83 2.29
CA LEU A 288 19.95 -7.40 2.29
C LEU A 288 20.52 -7.48 0.87
N ARG A 289 19.73 -7.97 -0.08
CA ARG A 289 20.10 -8.04 -1.50
C ARG A 289 20.42 -6.69 -2.13
N ARG A 290 19.63 -5.66 -1.80
CA ARG A 290 19.88 -4.30 -2.29
C ARG A 290 21.18 -3.73 -1.75
N ASP A 291 21.41 -3.87 -0.44
CA ASP A 291 22.52 -3.19 0.22
C ASP A 291 23.85 -3.98 0.11
N LEU A 292 23.80 -5.31 -0.08
CA LEU A 292 24.98 -6.19 -0.23
C LEU A 292 25.25 -6.62 -1.68
N GLY A 293 24.29 -6.43 -2.59
CA GLY A 293 24.34 -6.88 -3.98
C GLY A 293 23.65 -8.23 -4.21
N ASP A 294 23.05 -8.40 -5.39
CA ASP A 294 22.33 -9.64 -5.76
C ASP A 294 23.28 -10.82 -6.05
N ASP A 295 24.44 -10.51 -6.63
CA ASP A 295 25.43 -11.49 -7.12
C ASP A 295 26.49 -11.86 -6.08
N ILE A 296 26.45 -11.24 -4.89
CA ILE A 296 27.35 -11.63 -3.80
C ILE A 296 27.14 -13.10 -3.45
N ALA A 297 28.24 -13.84 -3.34
CA ALA A 297 28.22 -15.22 -2.87
C ALA A 297 27.66 -15.26 -1.46
N VAL A 298 26.72 -16.17 -1.16
CA VAL A 298 26.19 -16.32 0.22
C VAL A 298 27.32 -16.63 1.21
N SER A 299 28.35 -17.35 0.78
CA SER A 299 29.58 -17.60 1.55
C SER A 299 30.38 -16.35 1.89
N GLY A 300 30.25 -15.29 1.09
CA GLY A 300 30.93 -14.01 1.29
C GLY A 300 30.17 -13.01 2.16
N VAL A 301 28.94 -13.33 2.61
CA VAL A 301 28.11 -12.41 3.41
C VAL A 301 28.40 -12.59 4.89
N SER A 302 29.02 -11.59 5.53
CA SER A 302 29.34 -11.63 6.96
C SER A 302 28.22 -11.12 7.87
N ALA A 303 28.21 -11.54 9.14
CA ALA A 303 27.27 -11.01 10.14
C ALA A 303 27.42 -9.48 10.34
N GLY A 304 28.63 -8.95 10.26
CA GLY A 304 28.90 -7.50 10.32
C GLY A 304 28.28 -6.72 9.16
N GLN A 305 28.42 -7.23 7.92
CA GLN A 305 27.75 -6.65 6.75
C GLN A 305 26.21 -6.63 6.93
N VAL A 306 25.65 -7.72 7.44
CA VAL A 306 24.21 -7.81 7.73
C VAL A 306 23.84 -6.83 8.86
N ALA A 307 24.67 -6.65 9.88
CA ALA A 307 24.45 -5.69 10.97
C ALA A 307 24.52 -4.22 10.51
N GLU A 308 25.39 -3.87 9.57
CA GLU A 308 25.45 -2.54 8.94
C GLU A 308 24.17 -2.23 8.17
N VAL A 309 23.70 -3.19 7.37
CA VAL A 309 22.39 -3.08 6.70
C VAL A 309 21.28 -2.89 7.72
N PHE A 310 21.32 -3.62 8.84
CA PHE A 310 20.31 -3.50 9.89
C PHE A 310 20.31 -2.14 10.58
N THR A 311 21.50 -1.62 10.89
CA THR A 311 21.67 -0.32 11.52
C THR A 311 21.17 0.79 10.60
N THR A 312 21.48 0.70 9.30
CA THR A 312 21.07 1.67 8.29
C THR A 312 19.57 1.61 8.01
N ALA A 313 19.02 0.40 7.81
CA ALA A 313 17.63 0.22 7.40
C ALA A 313 16.63 0.30 8.56
N TRP A 314 17.03 -0.16 9.75
CA TRP A 314 16.13 -0.34 10.90
C TRP A 314 16.69 0.21 12.21
N GLY A 315 17.79 0.97 12.21
CA GLY A 315 18.42 1.51 13.41
C GLY A 315 17.47 2.25 14.35
N THR A 316 16.51 3.01 13.80
CA THR A 316 15.49 3.75 14.55
C THR A 316 14.16 3.01 14.72
N ALA A 317 14.05 1.78 14.20
CA ALA A 317 12.81 1.03 14.23
C ALA A 317 12.42 0.58 15.65
N ALA A 318 11.12 0.49 15.89
CA ALA A 318 10.55 -0.09 17.11
C ALA A 318 11.05 -1.52 17.33
N ALA A 319 11.21 -1.93 18.59
CA ALA A 319 11.76 -3.23 18.96
C ALA A 319 11.06 -4.42 18.28
N ALA A 320 9.73 -4.36 18.12
CA ALA A 320 8.96 -5.40 17.44
C ALA A 320 9.28 -5.52 15.94
N THR A 321 9.51 -4.39 15.27
CA THR A 321 9.90 -4.37 13.84
C THR A 321 11.33 -4.86 13.67
N TRP A 322 12.25 -4.37 14.51
CA TRP A 322 13.64 -4.83 14.55
C TRP A 322 13.74 -6.35 14.76
N ASN A 323 13.06 -6.87 15.78
CA ASN A 323 13.10 -8.30 16.10
C ASN A 323 12.47 -9.18 15.02
N ARG A 324 11.47 -8.67 14.28
CA ARG A 324 10.87 -9.37 13.14
C ARG A 324 11.87 -9.54 11.99
N HIS A 325 12.56 -8.47 11.61
CA HIS A 325 13.58 -8.54 10.56
C HIS A 325 14.73 -9.44 10.99
N ARG A 326 15.20 -9.34 12.24
CA ARG A 326 16.21 -10.24 12.82
C ARG A 326 15.76 -11.70 12.73
N GLY A 327 14.49 -11.99 13.04
CA GLY A 327 13.92 -13.33 12.94
C GLY A 327 13.92 -13.89 11.52
N ALA A 328 13.69 -13.04 10.52
CA ALA A 328 13.77 -13.43 9.11
C ALA A 328 15.20 -13.82 8.69
N VAL A 329 16.21 -13.04 9.09
CA VAL A 329 17.63 -13.36 8.82
C VAL A 329 18.02 -14.67 9.47
N ARG A 330 17.65 -14.89 10.74
CA ARG A 330 17.91 -16.16 11.42
C ARG A 330 17.28 -17.35 10.73
N SER A 331 16.04 -17.20 10.27
CA SER A 331 15.32 -18.27 9.57
C SER A 331 15.95 -18.58 8.21
N PHE A 332 16.43 -17.55 7.51
CA PHE A 332 17.16 -17.69 6.27
C PHE A 332 18.53 -18.36 6.46
N ALA A 333 19.31 -17.92 7.46
CA ALA A 333 20.60 -18.51 7.80
C ALA A 333 20.48 -19.99 8.20
N ALA A 334 19.54 -20.31 9.10
CA ALA A 334 19.27 -21.70 9.50
C ALA A 334 18.81 -22.56 8.32
N TRP A 335 18.07 -21.99 7.37
CA TRP A 335 17.71 -22.70 6.15
C TRP A 335 18.93 -22.96 5.26
N ILE A 336 19.79 -21.96 5.03
CA ILE A 336 21.04 -22.14 4.28
C ILE A 336 21.89 -23.27 4.90
N GLU A 337 22.06 -23.25 6.22
CA GLU A 337 22.77 -24.30 6.98
C GLU A 337 22.11 -25.68 6.77
N SER A 338 20.78 -25.76 6.83
CA SER A 338 20.06 -27.04 6.64
C SER A 338 20.21 -27.64 5.24
N GLN A 339 20.50 -26.82 4.21
CA GLN A 339 20.70 -27.30 2.84
C GLN A 339 22.11 -27.86 2.59
N HIS A 340 23.07 -27.66 3.51
CA HIS A 340 24.49 -27.96 3.30
C HIS A 340 25.13 -28.91 4.35
N GLY A 341 24.36 -29.38 5.35
CA GLY A 341 24.76 -30.44 6.31
C GLY A 341 25.65 -29.98 7.49
N PRO A 342 25.73 -30.74 8.62
CA PRO A 342 26.62 -30.45 9.74
C PRO A 342 28.07 -30.90 9.47
N LEU A 343 29.02 -30.24 10.14
CA LEU A 343 30.46 -30.18 9.85
C LEU A 343 31.35 -31.34 10.39
N ASP A 344 30.80 -32.41 10.95
CA ASP A 344 31.60 -33.47 11.58
C ASP A 344 31.42 -34.81 10.87
N ASP A 345 32.37 -35.17 9.99
CA ASP A 345 32.86 -36.53 9.69
C ASP A 345 33.41 -36.64 8.26
N VAL A 346 34.62 -36.10 8.02
CA VAL A 346 35.52 -36.63 6.97
C VAL A 346 36.96 -36.58 7.48
N VAL A 347 37.40 -37.68 8.10
CA VAL A 347 38.82 -38.04 8.16
C VAL A 347 39.10 -38.88 6.92
N GLY A 348 39.84 -38.32 5.95
CA GLY A 348 40.19 -39.02 4.71
C GLY A 348 41.25 -38.26 3.93
N ASP A 349 42.45 -38.82 3.92
CA ASP A 349 43.73 -38.28 3.48
C ASP A 349 43.76 -37.93 1.97
N GLY A 350 44.24 -36.72 1.63
CA GLY A 350 44.62 -36.36 0.25
C GLY A 350 44.06 -35.06 -0.32
N ALA A 351 44.89 -34.01 -0.31
CA ALA A 351 44.79 -32.77 -1.08
C ALA A 351 43.63 -31.79 -0.78
N SER A 352 43.93 -30.86 0.12
CA SER A 352 43.42 -29.49 0.26
C SER A 352 42.81 -28.89 -1.03
N ASP A 353 41.50 -28.62 -0.99
CA ASP A 353 40.86 -27.33 -1.35
C ASP A 353 39.35 -27.50 -1.52
N VAL A 354 38.64 -27.77 -0.41
CA VAL A 354 37.19 -27.55 -0.32
C VAL A 354 36.99 -26.25 0.44
N VAL A 355 36.72 -25.16 -0.28
CA VAL A 355 36.28 -23.90 0.34
C VAL A 355 34.82 -24.06 0.77
N GLY A 356 34.60 -24.74 1.89
CA GLY A 356 33.37 -24.65 2.65
C GLY A 356 33.48 -23.46 3.60
N LEU A 357 32.72 -22.39 3.37
CA LEU A 357 32.61 -21.27 4.31
C LEU A 357 31.29 -20.53 4.06
N ALA A 358 30.17 -21.01 4.60
CA ALA A 358 29.02 -20.15 4.88
C ALA A 358 29.22 -19.55 6.30
N PRO A 359 29.10 -18.24 6.52
CA PRO A 359 29.35 -17.67 7.84
C PRO A 359 28.33 -18.14 8.86
N ALA A 360 28.81 -18.68 9.98
CA ALA A 360 28.00 -19.07 11.12
C ALA A 360 27.15 -17.89 11.63
N ASP A 361 25.83 -18.10 11.75
CA ASP A 361 24.79 -17.14 12.19
C ASP A 361 24.94 -15.72 11.61
N LEU A 362 24.39 -15.48 10.42
CA LEU A 362 24.29 -14.15 9.79
C LEU A 362 23.63 -13.07 10.67
N ALA A 363 22.93 -13.45 11.74
CA ALA A 363 22.31 -12.52 12.68
C ALA A 363 23.06 -12.40 14.01
N ALA A 364 24.30 -12.92 14.12
CA ALA A 364 25.11 -12.92 15.34
C ALA A 364 25.32 -11.51 15.91
N GLU A 365 25.63 -10.55 15.04
CA GLU A 365 25.90 -9.15 15.43
C GLU A 365 24.63 -8.30 15.57
N ILE A 366 23.45 -8.86 15.29
CA ILE A 366 22.18 -8.17 15.42
C ILE A 366 21.56 -8.52 16.78
N GLY A 367 21.83 -7.70 17.79
CA GLY A 367 21.24 -7.85 19.13
C GLY A 367 19.71 -7.80 19.12
N ARG A 368 19.05 -8.68 19.89
CA ARG A 368 17.59 -8.60 20.07
C ARG A 368 17.24 -7.36 20.90
N ARG A 369 16.29 -6.54 20.44
CA ARG A 369 15.81 -5.39 21.21
C ARG A 369 14.73 -5.82 22.21
N PRO A 370 14.78 -5.32 23.46
CA PRO A 370 13.71 -5.58 24.42
C PRO A 370 12.42 -4.93 23.91
N GLU A 371 11.38 -5.75 23.72
CA GLU A 371 10.06 -5.24 23.38
C GLU A 371 9.39 -4.73 24.65
N PRO A 372 8.91 -3.47 24.67
CA PRO A 372 8.07 -3.00 25.76
C PRO A 372 6.87 -3.94 25.83
N ARG A 373 6.64 -4.58 26.98
CA ARG A 373 5.42 -5.36 27.22
C ARG A 373 4.25 -4.39 27.29
N GLY A 374 3.74 -3.98 26.13
CA GLY A 374 2.47 -3.29 26.02
C GLY A 374 1.40 -4.25 26.50
N ARG A 375 0.98 -4.11 27.76
CA ARG A 375 -0.23 -4.75 28.26
C ARG A 375 -1.40 -4.05 27.59
N THR A 376 -1.77 -4.48 26.38
CA THR A 376 -3.09 -4.15 25.85
C THR A 376 -4.09 -4.65 26.89
N ARG A 377 -4.78 -3.72 27.56
CA ARG A 377 -5.65 -4.07 28.68
C ARG A 377 -6.75 -4.98 28.11
N PRO A 378 -6.88 -6.23 28.61
CA PRO A 378 -7.95 -7.11 28.19
C PRO A 378 -9.29 -6.50 28.56
N MET A 379 -10.31 -6.77 27.74
CA MET A 379 -11.67 -6.52 28.21
C MET A 379 -11.99 -7.50 29.32
N ASP A 380 -12.54 -7.00 30.42
CA ASP A 380 -13.01 -7.85 31.49
C ASP A 380 -14.34 -8.51 31.14
N ARG A 381 -14.73 -9.51 31.94
CA ARG A 381 -15.95 -10.28 31.71
C ARG A 381 -17.21 -9.40 31.76
N THR A 382 -17.27 -8.45 32.67
CA THR A 382 -18.41 -7.55 32.85
C THR A 382 -18.60 -6.66 31.62
N GLN A 383 -17.51 -6.16 31.03
CA GLN A 383 -17.54 -5.38 29.79
C GLN A 383 -18.07 -6.19 28.61
N VAL A 384 -17.71 -7.48 28.52
CA VAL A 384 -18.20 -8.39 27.48
C VAL A 384 -19.66 -8.76 27.72
N GLU A 385 -20.07 -9.05 28.95
CA GLU A 385 -21.47 -9.33 29.30
C GLU A 385 -22.38 -8.12 29.02
N ALA A 386 -21.95 -6.91 29.35
CA ALA A 386 -22.66 -5.67 29.02
C ALA A 386 -22.78 -5.46 27.51
N LEU A 387 -21.74 -5.82 26.74
CA LEU A 387 -21.78 -5.78 25.28
C LEU A 387 -22.78 -6.78 24.69
N CYS A 388 -22.94 -7.94 25.34
CA CYS A 388 -23.87 -8.98 24.90
C CYS A 388 -25.32 -8.67 25.26
N ALA A 389 -25.56 -7.87 26.30
CA ALA A 389 -26.89 -7.41 26.71
C ALA A 389 -27.46 -6.30 25.80
N ARG A 390 -26.63 -5.68 24.96
CA ARG A 390 -27.04 -4.63 24.03
C ARG A 390 -27.89 -5.18 22.88
N THR A 391 -29.14 -4.74 22.82
CA THR A 391 -30.12 -5.10 21.78
C THR A 391 -30.00 -4.27 20.50
N ASP A 392 -29.28 -3.14 20.56
CA ASP A 392 -29.02 -2.27 19.42
C ASP A 392 -27.93 -2.82 18.47
N LEU A 393 -27.23 -3.87 18.90
CA LEU A 393 -26.22 -4.56 18.12
C LEU A 393 -26.81 -5.73 17.33
N ALA A 394 -26.40 -5.85 16.07
CA ALA A 394 -26.80 -6.98 15.26
C ALA A 394 -26.26 -8.32 15.81
N VAL A 395 -27.04 -9.39 15.58
CA VAL A 395 -26.73 -10.75 16.08
C VAL A 395 -25.36 -11.23 15.59
N ARG A 396 -24.96 -10.85 14.36
CA ARG A 396 -23.63 -11.17 13.79
C ARG A 396 -22.49 -10.67 14.67
N GLU A 397 -22.53 -9.40 15.07
CA GLU A 397 -21.52 -8.76 15.90
C GLU A 397 -21.44 -9.44 17.27
N ARG A 398 -22.58 -9.63 17.93
CA ARG A 398 -22.67 -10.27 19.24
C ARG A 398 -22.07 -11.68 19.22
N VAL A 399 -22.44 -12.50 18.23
CA VAL A 399 -21.89 -13.86 18.06
C VAL A 399 -20.40 -13.84 17.78
N LEU A 400 -19.90 -12.96 16.90
CA LEU A 400 -18.47 -12.88 16.60
C LEU A 400 -17.65 -12.52 17.85
N TRP A 401 -18.12 -11.53 18.62
CA TRP A 401 -17.38 -11.04 19.77
C TRP A 401 -17.39 -12.05 20.94
N LEU A 402 -18.54 -12.70 21.17
CA LEU A 402 -18.64 -13.83 22.11
C LEU A 402 -17.74 -14.99 21.70
N LEU A 403 -17.78 -15.38 20.42
CA LEU A 403 -16.95 -16.44 19.90
C LEU A 403 -15.46 -16.15 20.14
N LEU A 404 -15.00 -14.93 19.87
CA LEU A 404 -13.60 -14.54 20.09
C LEU A 404 -13.23 -14.53 21.57
N TYR A 405 -14.15 -14.09 22.44
CA TYR A 405 -13.95 -14.07 23.87
C TYR A 405 -13.87 -15.48 24.47
N GLU A 406 -14.84 -16.34 24.15
CA GLU A 406 -14.96 -17.70 24.70
C GLU A 406 -13.91 -18.65 24.17
N SER A 407 -13.53 -18.52 22.89
CA SER A 407 -12.56 -19.42 22.25
C SER A 407 -11.10 -18.99 22.40
N ALA A 408 -10.86 -17.70 22.67
CA ALA A 408 -9.56 -17.06 22.51
C ALA A 408 -8.92 -17.32 21.11
N ALA A 409 -9.72 -17.62 20.09
CA ALA A 409 -9.29 -17.77 18.72
C ALA A 409 -8.91 -16.43 18.09
N SER A 410 -8.08 -16.46 17.05
CA SER A 410 -7.81 -15.24 16.28
C SER A 410 -9.06 -14.81 15.51
N ALA A 411 -9.26 -13.49 15.37
CA ALA A 411 -10.32 -12.95 14.52
C ALA A 411 -10.23 -13.48 13.07
N GLY A 412 -9.00 -13.64 12.56
CA GLY A 412 -8.78 -14.27 11.25
C GLY A 412 -9.35 -15.69 11.19
N SER A 413 -9.05 -16.53 12.19
CA SER A 413 -9.53 -17.91 12.28
C SER A 413 -11.05 -18.01 12.46
N ALA A 414 -11.65 -17.12 13.26
CA ALA A 414 -13.10 -17.12 13.47
C ALA A 414 -13.85 -16.69 12.21
N LEU A 415 -13.32 -15.71 11.47
CA LEU A 415 -13.95 -15.20 10.25
C LEU A 415 -13.89 -16.19 9.09
N THR A 416 -12.97 -17.16 9.10
CA THR A 416 -12.88 -18.20 8.06
C THR A 416 -13.86 -19.36 8.25
N LEU A 417 -14.55 -19.46 9.38
CA LEU A 417 -15.55 -20.52 9.62
C LEU A 417 -16.68 -20.46 8.58
N ASN A 418 -17.09 -21.63 8.09
CA ASN A 418 -18.32 -21.82 7.33
C ASN A 418 -19.36 -22.57 8.17
N VAL A 419 -20.62 -22.52 7.74
CA VAL A 419 -21.74 -23.16 8.46
C VAL A 419 -21.60 -24.68 8.45
N GLU A 420 -21.13 -25.26 7.34
CA GLU A 420 -20.87 -26.69 7.17
C GLU A 420 -19.71 -27.21 8.04
N ASP A 421 -18.85 -26.32 8.53
CA ASP A 421 -17.70 -26.66 9.37
C ASP A 421 -18.05 -26.66 10.87
N LEU A 422 -19.33 -26.40 11.23
CA LEU A 422 -19.79 -26.30 12.61
C LEU A 422 -20.35 -27.63 13.13
N ASP A 423 -19.79 -28.08 14.24
CA ASP A 423 -20.37 -29.09 15.12
C ASP A 423 -21.07 -28.36 16.27
N VAL A 424 -22.35 -28.01 16.05
CA VAL A 424 -23.15 -27.23 17.00
C VAL A 424 -23.36 -27.98 18.31
N ALA A 425 -23.54 -29.31 18.26
CA ALA A 425 -23.69 -30.16 19.43
C ALA A 425 -22.40 -30.23 20.26
N GLY A 426 -21.25 -30.32 19.58
CA GLY A 426 -19.92 -30.28 20.19
C GLY A 426 -19.38 -28.89 20.50
N MET A 427 -20.18 -27.83 20.29
CA MET A 427 -19.81 -26.41 20.47
C MET A 427 -18.45 -26.05 19.85
N ARG A 428 -18.19 -26.53 18.63
CA ARG A 428 -16.90 -26.34 17.95
C ARG A 428 -17.01 -26.18 16.45
N GLY A 429 -16.07 -25.48 15.86
CA GLY A 429 -15.99 -25.22 14.42
C GLY A 429 -14.59 -25.50 13.88
N ARG A 430 -14.51 -26.15 12.72
CA ARG A 430 -13.23 -26.49 12.10
C ARG A 430 -12.67 -25.31 11.32
N VAL A 431 -11.41 -24.95 11.56
CA VAL A 431 -10.70 -23.90 10.83
C VAL A 431 -9.64 -24.54 9.94
N THR A 432 -9.77 -24.32 8.63
CA THR A 432 -8.82 -24.80 7.62
C THR A 432 -7.39 -24.38 7.98
N GLY A 433 -6.50 -25.35 8.17
CA GLY A 433 -5.09 -25.12 8.49
C GLY A 433 -4.78 -24.61 9.90
N SER A 434 -5.76 -24.53 10.82
CA SER A 434 -5.53 -23.99 12.18
C SER A 434 -6.25 -24.74 13.32
N GLY A 435 -6.86 -25.89 13.03
CA GLY A 435 -7.46 -26.76 14.04
C GLY A 435 -8.92 -26.42 14.34
N TRP A 436 -9.32 -26.48 15.62
CA TRP A 436 -10.70 -26.26 16.06
C TRP A 436 -10.84 -24.98 16.86
N VAL A 437 -11.96 -24.28 16.69
CA VAL A 437 -12.42 -23.18 17.53
C VAL A 437 -13.56 -23.70 18.38
N GLN A 438 -13.40 -23.70 19.71
CA GLN A 438 -14.45 -24.11 20.65
C GLN A 438 -15.10 -22.90 21.29
N TRP A 439 -16.42 -22.92 21.47
CA TRP A 439 -17.19 -21.86 22.13
C TRP A 439 -17.99 -22.42 23.30
N ARG A 440 -18.71 -21.55 24.01
CA ARG A 440 -19.55 -21.91 25.17
C ARG A 440 -20.99 -21.48 24.96
N SER A 441 -21.78 -21.57 26.02
CA SER A 441 -23.23 -21.42 26.00
C SER A 441 -23.72 -20.10 25.40
N ALA A 442 -23.02 -18.97 25.61
CA ALA A 442 -23.50 -17.68 25.11
C ALA A 442 -23.38 -17.59 23.58
N THR A 443 -22.29 -18.09 23.00
CA THR A 443 -22.21 -18.25 21.54
C THR A 443 -23.23 -19.26 21.06
N ALA A 444 -23.37 -20.41 21.74
CA ALA A 444 -24.28 -21.48 21.33
C ALA A 444 -25.75 -21.05 21.29
N GLU A 445 -26.18 -20.15 22.18
CA GLU A 445 -27.55 -19.62 22.22
C GLU A 445 -27.87 -18.71 21.01
N LEU A 446 -26.92 -17.88 20.61
CA LEU A 446 -27.12 -16.91 19.52
C LEU A 446 -26.75 -17.47 18.14
N LEU A 447 -25.94 -18.53 18.07
CA LEU A 447 -25.47 -19.11 16.82
C LEU A 447 -26.60 -19.58 15.88
N PRO A 448 -27.68 -20.24 16.35
CA PRO A 448 -28.81 -20.61 15.48
C PRO A 448 -29.48 -19.40 14.81
N HIS A 449 -29.56 -18.27 15.52
CA HIS A 449 -30.11 -17.02 15.00
C HIS A 449 -29.23 -16.39 13.92
N LEU A 450 -27.90 -16.52 14.04
CA LEU A 450 -26.95 -16.09 13.00
C LEU A 450 -26.95 -17.02 11.77
N VAL A 451 -27.04 -18.33 12.00
CA VAL A 451 -27.10 -19.33 10.92
C VAL A 451 -28.39 -19.15 10.13
N ALA A 452 -29.51 -18.90 10.81
CA ALA A 452 -30.82 -18.62 10.21
C ALA A 452 -31.25 -19.67 9.17
N GLY A 453 -31.04 -20.96 9.50
CA GLY A 453 -31.42 -22.09 8.65
C GLY A 453 -30.48 -22.38 7.47
N ARG A 454 -29.43 -21.56 7.25
CA ARG A 454 -28.44 -21.79 6.21
C ARG A 454 -27.72 -23.12 6.45
N ARG A 455 -27.40 -23.85 5.37
CA ARG A 455 -26.67 -25.13 5.46
C ARG A 455 -25.21 -25.05 5.04
N ARG A 456 -24.83 -24.00 4.33
CA ARG A 456 -23.47 -23.83 3.79
C ARG A 456 -23.04 -22.38 3.57
N GLY A 457 -21.73 -22.17 3.46
CA GLY A 457 -21.08 -20.89 3.17
C GLY A 457 -20.62 -20.13 4.44
N PRO A 458 -20.07 -18.91 4.27
CA PRO A 458 -19.42 -18.20 5.37
C PRO A 458 -20.34 -17.97 6.57
N LEU A 459 -19.87 -18.25 7.79
CA LEU A 459 -20.64 -18.06 9.01
C LEU A 459 -20.99 -16.57 9.18
N PHE A 460 -19.99 -15.70 9.07
CA PHE A 460 -20.14 -14.24 9.20
C PHE A 460 -20.20 -13.57 7.83
N LEU A 461 -21.36 -12.99 7.50
CA LEU A 461 -21.61 -12.32 6.21
C LEU A 461 -21.57 -10.80 6.34
N SER A 462 -21.19 -10.10 5.28
CA SER A 462 -21.34 -8.64 5.16
C SER A 462 -22.81 -8.25 5.00
N ASP A 463 -23.15 -7.00 5.35
CA ASP A 463 -24.52 -6.47 5.22
C ASP A 463 -24.98 -6.36 3.76
N ARG A 464 -24.04 -6.00 2.87
CA ARG A 464 -24.30 -5.76 1.45
C ARG A 464 -23.82 -6.93 0.60
N ARG A 465 -24.56 -7.19 -0.49
CA ARG A 465 -24.09 -8.07 -1.56
C ARG A 465 -22.90 -7.43 -2.27
N PRO A 466 -21.93 -8.23 -2.75
CA PRO A 466 -20.86 -7.72 -3.60
C PRO A 466 -21.45 -7.15 -4.89
N GLY A 467 -20.87 -6.04 -5.38
CA GLY A 467 -21.27 -5.46 -6.65
C GLY A 467 -20.85 -6.35 -7.83
N PRO A 468 -21.50 -6.21 -9.00
CA PRO A 468 -21.32 -7.10 -10.15
C PRO A 468 -19.91 -7.08 -10.77
N GLY A 469 -19.11 -6.05 -10.50
CA GLY A 469 -17.78 -5.87 -11.12
C GLY A 469 -16.62 -6.65 -10.48
N ARG A 470 -16.83 -7.32 -9.33
CA ARG A 470 -15.80 -8.17 -8.71
C ARG A 470 -16.43 -9.17 -7.72
N PRO A 471 -16.91 -10.32 -8.21
CA PRO A 471 -17.41 -11.36 -7.31
C PRO A 471 -16.28 -11.86 -6.40
N PRO A 472 -16.51 -12.04 -5.09
CA PRO A 472 -15.54 -12.68 -4.21
C PRO A 472 -15.28 -14.13 -4.68
N ALA A 473 -14.22 -14.75 -4.17
CA ALA A 473 -13.98 -16.17 -4.41
C ALA A 473 -15.25 -16.98 -4.05
N PRO A 474 -15.59 -18.05 -4.79
CA PRO A 474 -16.81 -18.83 -4.53
C PRO A 474 -16.94 -19.28 -3.06
N ALA A 475 -15.81 -19.62 -2.42
CA ALA A 475 -15.75 -20.01 -0.99
C ALA A 475 -16.06 -18.86 0.00
N ASP A 476 -16.02 -17.61 -0.46
CA ASP A 476 -16.32 -16.41 0.32
C ASP A 476 -17.71 -15.83 0.00
N LEU A 477 -18.51 -16.51 -0.83
CA LEU A 477 -19.87 -16.11 -1.16
C LEU A 477 -20.86 -17.07 -0.51
N CYS A 478 -21.87 -16.53 0.17
CA CYS A 478 -22.98 -17.34 0.65
C CYS A 478 -23.89 -17.72 -0.53
N PRO A 479 -24.09 -19.01 -0.81
CA PRO A 479 -24.89 -19.44 -1.96
C PRO A 479 -26.38 -19.10 -1.82
N GLU A 480 -26.88 -18.98 -0.58
CA GLU A 480 -28.30 -18.70 -0.32
C GLU A 480 -28.60 -17.19 -0.37
N THR A 481 -27.72 -16.36 0.22
CA THR A 481 -27.98 -14.93 0.36
C THR A 481 -27.30 -14.07 -0.69
N GLY A 482 -26.29 -14.61 -1.39
CA GLY A 482 -25.40 -13.87 -2.28
C GLY A 482 -24.51 -12.84 -1.57
N ARG A 483 -24.45 -12.84 -0.24
CA ARG A 483 -23.59 -11.93 0.54
C ARG A 483 -22.20 -12.54 0.70
N ARG A 484 -21.18 -11.69 0.81
CA ARG A 484 -19.79 -12.12 0.96
C ARG A 484 -19.42 -12.34 2.43
N ARG A 485 -18.32 -13.06 2.68
CA ARG A 485 -17.68 -13.16 4.00
C ARG A 485 -17.33 -11.78 4.55
N LEU A 486 -17.56 -11.61 5.84
CA LEU A 486 -17.18 -10.43 6.60
C LEU A 486 -15.64 -10.33 6.65
N SER A 487 -15.07 -9.18 6.27
CA SER A 487 -13.62 -8.98 6.33
C SER A 487 -13.16 -8.60 7.74
N TYR A 488 -11.89 -8.87 8.03
CA TYR A 488 -11.26 -8.47 9.29
C TYR A 488 -11.37 -6.95 9.53
N GLU A 489 -11.11 -6.14 8.51
CA GLU A 489 -11.14 -4.67 8.63
C GLU A 489 -12.53 -4.18 8.99
N ARG A 490 -13.57 -4.77 8.40
CA ARG A 490 -14.95 -4.41 8.71
C ARG A 490 -15.34 -4.86 10.12
N ALA A 491 -14.96 -6.08 10.51
CA ALA A 491 -15.20 -6.59 11.86
C ALA A 491 -14.51 -5.73 12.93
N GLU A 492 -13.24 -5.37 12.71
CA GLU A 492 -12.43 -4.51 13.58
C GLU A 492 -13.02 -3.09 13.66
N TYR A 493 -13.46 -2.53 12.54
CA TYR A 493 -14.12 -1.22 12.51
C TYR A 493 -15.41 -1.23 13.35
N LEU A 494 -16.27 -2.22 13.16
CA LEU A 494 -17.54 -2.33 13.89
C LEU A 494 -17.32 -2.48 15.39
N PHE A 495 -16.34 -3.28 15.79
CA PHE A 495 -15.99 -3.45 17.19
C PHE A 495 -15.44 -2.17 17.82
N LYS A 496 -14.53 -1.46 17.12
CA LYS A 496 -14.01 -0.17 17.55
C LYS A 496 -15.10 0.88 17.69
N GLN A 497 -16.03 0.95 16.74
CA GLN A 497 -17.15 1.89 16.81
C GLN A 497 -18.06 1.59 18.00
N ALA A 498 -18.30 0.32 18.32
CA ALA A 498 -19.20 -0.06 19.40
C ALA A 498 -18.58 0.08 20.80
N THR A 499 -17.25 -0.01 20.92
CA THR A 499 -16.59 -0.19 22.23
C THR A 499 -15.36 0.69 22.47
N GLY A 500 -14.77 1.30 21.44
CA GLY A 500 -13.45 1.93 21.52
C GLY A 500 -12.27 0.95 21.63
N HIS A 501 -12.53 -0.36 21.69
CA HIS A 501 -11.52 -1.42 21.82
C HIS A 501 -11.20 -2.10 20.47
N THR A 502 -10.11 -2.88 20.44
CA THR A 502 -9.69 -3.71 19.28
C THR A 502 -10.10 -5.17 19.48
N LEU A 503 -10.34 -5.93 18.39
CA LEU A 503 -10.73 -7.35 18.52
C LEU A 503 -9.66 -8.18 19.26
N HIS A 504 -8.40 -7.74 19.22
CA HIS A 504 -7.31 -8.37 19.97
C HIS A 504 -7.53 -8.36 21.49
N GLN A 505 -8.24 -7.37 22.02
CA GLN A 505 -8.51 -7.24 23.46
C GLN A 505 -9.53 -8.25 23.99
N LEU A 506 -10.30 -8.90 23.11
CA LEU A 506 -11.13 -10.06 23.45
C LEU A 506 -10.31 -11.36 23.60
N ARG A 507 -9.10 -11.41 23.01
CA ARG A 507 -8.31 -12.64 22.81
C ARG A 507 -7.13 -12.80 23.78
N THR A 508 -7.16 -12.16 24.95
CA THR A 508 -5.96 -12.12 25.79
C THR A 508 -5.65 -13.45 26.49
N PRO A 509 -4.38 -13.71 26.84
CA PRO A 509 -3.95 -14.98 27.44
C PRO A 509 -4.67 -15.39 28.72
N GLY A 510 -5.29 -14.44 29.44
CA GLY A 510 -6.09 -14.73 30.64
C GLY A 510 -7.30 -15.63 30.36
N ASN A 511 -7.95 -15.45 29.21
CA ASN A 511 -9.11 -16.27 28.82
C ASN A 511 -8.71 -17.73 28.52
N ARG A 512 -7.48 -17.99 28.05
CA ARG A 512 -7.01 -19.37 27.81
C ARG A 512 -6.91 -20.21 29.09
N ARG A 513 -6.64 -19.59 30.25
CA ARG A 513 -6.59 -20.28 31.56
C ARG A 513 -7.99 -20.51 32.13
N ALA A 514 -8.91 -19.55 31.97
CA ALA A 514 -10.31 -19.70 32.39
C ALA A 514 -11.10 -20.72 31.54
N VAL A 515 -10.65 -20.98 30.30
CA VAL A 515 -11.23 -22.00 29.42
C VAL A 515 -10.77 -23.42 29.77
N ARG A 516 -9.54 -23.59 30.27
CA ARG A 516 -8.98 -24.90 30.64
C ARG A 516 -9.26 -25.34 32.08
N ALA A 517 -9.76 -24.45 32.95
CA ALA A 517 -9.97 -24.71 34.38
C ALA A 517 -11.43 -25.02 34.75
N ARG A 518 -12.28 -25.39 33.78
CA ARG A 518 -13.68 -25.80 34.00
C ARG A 518 -14.01 -27.04 33.20
#